data_AF-A0A1X7C540-F1
#
_entry.id   AF-A0A1X7C540-F1
#
_cell.length_a   1.000
_cell.length_b   1.000
_cell.length_c   1.000
_cell.angle_alpha   90.00
_cell.angle_beta   90.00
_cell.angle_gamma   90.00
#
_symmetry.space_group_name_H-M   'P 1'
#
loop_
_entity.id
_entity.type
_entity.pdbx_description
1 polymer ?
#
loop_
_entity_poly.entity_id
_entity_poly.type
_entity_poly.pdbx_seq_one_letter_code
_entity_poly.pdbx_strand_id
1 'polypeptide(L)'
;MARAAINIKGDGSILDITSLGKADIIVEHPGPGQYLVSGTLGMCPPPEGWGYVINQMDAGASVATSFADDVLLVSVAKDGEPADLLHSITLHVSVEELPVPLPPEPLPADPLQQAQEELARLRSIADAAIAPLQDAVDLEEATEAEIALLKEWKRFRVALNRLPEQSGYPANIEWPNPPL
;
A
#
# COMPACT_ATOMS: atom_id res chain seq x y z
N MET A 1 -14.59 -7.59 -3.79
CA MET A 1 -15.55 -7.67 -2.65
C MET A 1 -14.92 -8.54 -1.59
N ALA A 2 -15.02 -8.15 -0.32
CA ALA A 2 -14.48 -8.93 0.79
C ALA A 2 -15.62 -9.67 1.51
N ARG A 3 -15.33 -10.81 2.12
CA ARG A 3 -16.30 -11.50 2.97
C ARG A 3 -16.39 -10.84 4.35
N ALA A 4 -17.60 -10.76 4.88
CA ALA A 4 -17.86 -10.46 6.27
C ALA A 4 -18.85 -11.48 6.84
N ALA A 5 -18.68 -11.82 8.12
CA ALA A 5 -19.61 -12.60 8.90
C ALA A 5 -20.23 -11.69 9.96
N ILE A 6 -21.56 -11.59 9.96
CA ILE A 6 -22.33 -10.77 10.90
C ILE A 6 -23.13 -11.68 11.79
N ASN A 7 -22.95 -11.58 13.10
CA ASN A 7 -23.78 -12.28 14.07
C ASN A 7 -24.87 -11.34 14.59
N ILE A 8 -26.12 -11.68 14.29
CA ILE A 8 -27.30 -10.88 14.67
C ILE A 8 -28.11 -11.67 15.69
N LYS A 9 -28.56 -11.01 16.76
CA LYS A 9 -29.45 -11.60 17.77
C LYS A 9 -30.92 -11.48 17.38
N GLY A 10 -31.77 -12.22 18.08
CA GLY A 10 -33.22 -12.16 17.93
C GLY A 10 -33.85 -10.78 18.04
N ASP A 11 -33.29 -9.93 18.90
CA ASP A 11 -33.75 -8.54 19.11
C ASP A 11 -33.25 -7.55 18.05
N GLY A 12 -32.51 -8.03 17.04
CA GLY A 12 -31.91 -7.22 15.98
C GLY A 12 -30.56 -6.59 16.35
N SER A 13 -30.08 -6.79 17.58
CA SER A 13 -28.77 -6.28 17.96
C SER A 13 -27.64 -7.10 17.34
N ILE A 14 -26.59 -6.41 16.90
CA ILE A 14 -25.38 -7.06 16.38
C ILE A 14 -24.57 -7.57 17.57
N LEU A 15 -24.33 -8.89 17.61
CA LEU A 15 -23.48 -9.53 18.62
C LEU A 15 -21.99 -9.34 18.29
N ASP A 16 -21.62 -9.59 17.04
CA ASP A 16 -20.23 -9.52 16.55
C ASP A 16 -20.19 -9.33 15.04
N ILE A 17 -19.15 -8.66 14.53
CA ILE A 17 -18.86 -8.50 13.11
C ILE A 17 -17.41 -8.89 12.85
N THR A 18 -17.21 -9.89 12.01
CA THR A 18 -15.89 -10.26 11.49
C THR A 18 -15.82 -9.91 10.01
N SER A 19 -15.12 -8.84 9.64
CA SER A 19 -15.02 -8.36 8.24
C SER A 19 -13.58 -8.35 7.73
N LEU A 20 -13.39 -8.75 6.47
CA LEU A 20 -12.13 -8.57 5.72
C LEU A 20 -12.13 -7.28 4.87
N GLY A 21 -13.21 -6.49 4.92
CA GLY A 21 -13.39 -5.25 4.18
C GLY A 21 -13.90 -4.12 5.06
N LYS A 22 -14.65 -3.19 4.48
CA LYS A 22 -15.41 -2.20 5.26
C LYS A 22 -16.39 -2.91 6.19
N ALA A 23 -16.60 -2.35 7.38
CA ALA A 23 -17.43 -2.93 8.44
C ALA A 23 -18.52 -1.96 8.92
N ASP A 24 -18.92 -1.01 8.06
CA ASP A 24 -19.98 -0.03 8.34
C ASP A 24 -21.37 -0.66 8.15
N ILE A 25 -21.62 -1.75 8.88
CA ILE A 25 -22.84 -2.54 8.77
C ILE A 25 -23.83 -2.08 9.83
N ILE A 26 -25.08 -1.85 9.40
CA ILE A 26 -26.18 -1.43 10.26
C ILE A 26 -27.27 -2.49 10.18
N VAL A 27 -27.82 -2.89 11.32
CA VAL A 27 -28.95 -3.81 11.39
C VAL A 27 -30.14 -3.09 12.02
N GLU A 28 -31.27 -3.10 11.32
CA GLU A 28 -32.55 -2.62 11.81
C GLU A 28 -33.54 -3.77 11.95
N HIS A 29 -34.40 -3.69 12.96
CA HIS A 29 -35.42 -4.70 13.25
C HIS A 29 -36.81 -4.04 13.25
N PRO A 30 -37.46 -3.93 12.08
CA PRO A 30 -38.74 -3.22 11.95
C PRO A 30 -39.94 -3.98 12.54
N GLY A 31 -39.82 -5.29 12.75
CA GLY A 31 -40.90 -6.13 13.26
C GLY A 31 -40.47 -7.59 13.40
N PRO A 32 -41.31 -8.43 14.03
CA PRO A 32 -40.96 -9.80 14.39
C PRO A 32 -40.48 -10.59 13.17
N GLY A 33 -39.33 -11.24 13.31
CA GLY A 33 -38.70 -12.03 12.27
C GLY A 33 -38.16 -11.22 11.09
N GLN A 34 -38.09 -9.89 11.15
CA GLN A 34 -37.54 -9.07 10.07
C GLN A 34 -36.26 -8.37 10.51
N TYR A 35 -35.18 -8.60 9.78
CA TYR A 35 -33.89 -7.95 10.01
C TYR A 35 -33.42 -7.32 8.70
N LEU A 36 -33.21 -6.01 8.70
CA LEU A 36 -32.72 -5.24 7.57
C LEU A 36 -31.24 -4.96 7.79
N VAL A 37 -30.37 -5.52 6.96
CA VAL A 37 -28.92 -5.39 7.08
C VAL A 37 -28.40 -4.48 5.96
N SER A 38 -28.00 -3.27 6.33
CA SER A 38 -27.44 -2.26 5.42
C SER A 38 -25.91 -2.21 5.54
N GLY A 39 -25.23 -1.66 4.53
CA GLY A 39 -23.76 -1.60 4.50
C GLY A 39 -23.11 -2.91 4.02
N THR A 40 -23.89 -3.76 3.36
CA THR A 40 -23.43 -5.01 2.73
C THR A 40 -23.73 -4.98 1.24
N LEU A 41 -23.01 -5.77 0.46
CA LEU A 41 -23.22 -6.01 -0.96
C LEU A 41 -24.06 -7.29 -1.19
N GLY A 42 -24.90 -7.64 -0.21
CA GLY A 42 -25.72 -8.85 -0.20
C GLY A 42 -24.98 -10.09 0.31
N MET A 43 -25.56 -11.27 0.05
CA MET A 43 -25.01 -12.55 0.51
C MET A 43 -23.70 -12.88 -0.21
N CYS A 44 -22.71 -13.35 0.53
CA CYS A 44 -21.44 -13.77 -0.05
C CYS A 44 -21.64 -15.11 -0.81
N PRO A 45 -21.27 -15.19 -2.10
CA PRO A 45 -21.48 -16.40 -2.91
C PRO A 45 -20.48 -17.52 -2.55
N PRO A 46 -20.81 -18.79 -2.82
CA PRO A 46 -19.86 -19.91 -2.67
C PRO A 46 -18.64 -19.76 -3.60
N PRO A 47 -17.43 -20.19 -3.18
CA PRO A 47 -17.10 -20.90 -1.95
C PRO A 47 -16.81 -19.99 -0.74
N GLU A 48 -16.82 -18.67 -0.93
CA GLU A 48 -16.40 -17.67 0.06
C GLU A 48 -17.48 -17.44 1.13
N GLY A 49 -18.74 -17.59 0.75
CA GLY A 49 -19.91 -17.55 1.63
C GLY A 49 -20.76 -18.81 1.54
N TRP A 50 -21.44 -19.11 2.66
CA TRP A 50 -22.22 -20.34 2.86
C TRP A 50 -23.69 -20.02 3.12
N GLY A 51 -24.12 -18.79 2.79
CA GLY A 51 -25.42 -18.29 3.19
C GLY A 51 -25.44 -17.85 4.65
N TYR A 52 -26.23 -18.53 5.46
CA TYR A 52 -26.43 -18.20 6.87
C TYR A 52 -26.33 -19.45 7.75
N VAL A 53 -26.00 -19.25 9.03
CA VAL A 53 -25.94 -20.29 10.06
C VAL A 53 -26.80 -19.85 11.24
N ILE A 54 -27.84 -20.61 11.58
CA ILE A 54 -28.67 -20.35 12.76
C ILE A 54 -28.14 -21.11 13.97
N ASN A 55 -28.32 -20.55 15.17
CA ASN A 55 -28.01 -21.25 16.40
C ASN A 55 -28.89 -22.51 16.56
N GLN A 56 -28.40 -23.54 17.25
CA GLN A 56 -29.15 -24.78 17.50
C GLN A 56 -30.46 -24.54 18.26
N MET A 57 -30.52 -23.52 19.13
CA MET A 57 -31.76 -23.12 19.82
C MET A 57 -32.84 -22.64 18.83
N ASP A 58 -32.43 -22.22 17.64
CA ASP A 58 -33.26 -21.65 16.58
C ASP A 58 -33.49 -22.60 15.41
N ALA A 59 -33.08 -23.87 15.52
CA ALA A 59 -33.11 -24.84 14.42
C ALA A 59 -34.50 -25.09 13.80
N GLY A 60 -35.58 -24.71 14.48
CA GLY A 60 -36.95 -24.77 13.97
C GLY A 60 -37.41 -23.53 13.17
N ALA A 61 -36.56 -22.51 13.05
CA ALA A 61 -36.86 -21.31 12.28
C ALA A 61 -36.44 -21.47 10.82
N SER A 62 -37.32 -21.10 9.89
CA SER A 62 -36.99 -20.92 8.48
C SER A 62 -36.49 -19.50 8.25
N VAL A 63 -35.43 -19.36 7.45
CA VAL A 63 -34.85 -18.07 7.12
C VAL A 63 -34.89 -17.88 5.61
N ALA A 64 -35.40 -16.74 5.17
CA ALA A 64 -35.38 -16.28 3.79
C ALA A 64 -34.53 -15.01 3.71
N THR A 65 -33.68 -14.91 2.71
CA THR A 65 -32.86 -13.72 2.46
C THR A 65 -33.23 -13.11 1.11
N SER A 66 -33.33 -11.79 1.07
CA SER A 66 -33.58 -11.01 -0.14
C SER A 66 -32.71 -9.77 -0.11
N PHE A 67 -32.05 -9.43 -1.22
CA PHE A 67 -31.22 -8.24 -1.32
C PHE A 67 -31.82 -7.30 -2.36
N ALA A 68 -32.18 -6.09 -1.92
CA ALA A 68 -32.77 -5.04 -2.76
C ALA A 68 -32.36 -3.67 -2.21
N ASP A 69 -32.13 -2.70 -3.10
CA ASP A 69 -31.81 -1.30 -2.74
C ASP A 69 -30.66 -1.17 -1.71
N ASP A 70 -29.59 -1.96 -1.87
CA ASP A 70 -28.42 -2.02 -0.96
C ASP A 70 -28.73 -2.46 0.48
N VAL A 71 -29.91 -3.06 0.71
CA VAL A 71 -30.35 -3.62 1.98
C VAL A 71 -30.58 -5.11 1.83
N LEU A 72 -29.96 -5.90 2.70
CA LEU A 72 -30.19 -7.33 2.83
C LEU A 72 -31.30 -7.56 3.85
N LEU A 73 -32.50 -7.85 3.37
CA LEU A 73 -33.63 -8.30 4.18
C LEU A 73 -33.44 -9.78 4.54
N VAL A 74 -33.50 -10.06 5.84
CA VAL A 74 -33.51 -11.41 6.41
C VAL A 74 -34.84 -11.59 7.13
N SER A 75 -35.67 -12.47 6.59
CA SER A 75 -36.97 -12.85 7.16
C SER A 75 -36.87 -14.20 7.84
N VAL A 76 -37.24 -14.26 9.11
CA VAL A 76 -37.24 -15.45 9.96
C VAL A 76 -38.69 -15.78 10.30
N ALA A 77 -39.08 -17.02 10.08
CA ALA A 77 -40.40 -17.52 10.44
C ALA A 77 -40.27 -18.82 11.24
N LYS A 78 -41.18 -19.05 12.18
CA LYS A 78 -41.27 -20.27 12.97
C LYS A 78 -42.69 -20.81 12.88
N ASP A 79 -42.83 -22.09 12.51
CA ASP A 79 -44.13 -22.73 12.31
C ASP A 79 -45.05 -22.00 11.29
N GLY A 80 -44.46 -21.25 10.35
CA GLY A 80 -45.19 -20.50 9.31
C GLY A 80 -45.51 -19.05 9.67
N GLU A 81 -45.24 -18.62 10.91
CA GLU A 81 -45.47 -17.25 11.38
C GLU A 81 -44.14 -16.49 11.53
N PRO A 82 -44.08 -15.19 11.19
CA PRO A 82 -42.88 -14.38 11.38
C PRO A 82 -42.53 -14.28 12.87
N ALA A 83 -41.34 -14.73 13.24
CA ALA A 83 -40.92 -14.85 14.63
C ALA A 83 -39.42 -14.56 14.78
N ASP A 84 -39.07 -13.90 15.87
CA ASP A 84 -37.68 -13.58 16.20
C ASP A 84 -36.89 -14.82 16.60
N LEU A 85 -35.57 -14.75 16.39
CA LEU A 85 -34.64 -15.75 16.88
C LEU A 85 -34.60 -15.73 18.41
N LEU A 86 -34.44 -16.89 19.03
CA LEU A 86 -34.22 -17.03 20.46
C LEU A 86 -32.76 -16.72 20.83
N HIS A 87 -31.80 -16.93 19.93
CA HIS A 87 -30.39 -16.70 20.20
C HIS A 87 -29.73 -15.81 19.14
N SER A 88 -29.32 -16.37 18.01
CA SER A 88 -28.59 -15.63 16.98
C SER A 88 -28.52 -16.34 15.63
N ILE A 89 -28.26 -15.56 14.60
CA ILE A 89 -27.92 -16.00 13.25
C ILE A 89 -26.60 -15.38 12.80
N THR A 90 -25.75 -16.17 12.16
CA THR A 90 -24.54 -15.73 11.48
C THR A 90 -24.85 -15.60 9.98
N LEU A 91 -24.72 -14.40 9.42
CA LEU A 91 -24.87 -14.14 7.99
C LEU A 91 -23.49 -14.00 7.35
N HIS A 92 -23.23 -14.73 6.26
CA HIS A 92 -22.05 -14.53 5.44
C HIS A 92 -22.42 -13.57 4.30
N VAL A 93 -21.95 -12.33 4.40
CA VAL A 93 -22.25 -11.26 3.46
C VAL A 93 -20.99 -10.80 2.75
N SER A 94 -21.16 -10.18 1.58
CA SER A 94 -20.09 -9.47 0.90
C SER A 94 -20.08 -8.02 1.38
N VAL A 95 -18.92 -7.42 1.50
CA VAL A 95 -18.72 -6.00 1.81
C VAL A 95 -17.73 -5.39 0.82
N GLU A 96 -17.74 -4.07 0.73
CA GLU A 96 -16.70 -3.35 0.01
C GLU A 96 -15.33 -3.68 0.57
N GLU A 97 -14.35 -3.87 -0.29
CA GLU A 97 -12.96 -4.03 0.15
C GLU A 97 -12.46 -2.72 0.77
N LEU A 98 -11.60 -2.85 1.78
CA LEU A 98 -10.83 -1.70 2.20
C LEU A 98 -9.93 -1.29 1.02
N PRO A 99 -9.81 0.02 0.76
CA PRO A 99 -8.85 0.49 -0.24
C PRO A 99 -7.48 -0.03 0.17
N VAL A 100 -6.79 -0.70 -0.76
CA VAL A 100 -5.41 -1.10 -0.55
C VAL A 100 -4.63 0.18 -0.24
N PRO A 101 -3.92 0.26 0.91
CA PRO A 101 -3.09 1.42 1.19
C PRO A 101 -2.14 1.59 0.00
N LEU A 102 -2.13 2.77 -0.60
CA LEU A 102 -1.14 3.08 -1.61
C LEU A 102 0.24 2.76 -1.02
N PRO A 103 1.14 2.10 -1.78
CA PRO A 103 2.51 1.95 -1.32
C PRO A 103 3.02 3.33 -0.91
N PRO A 104 3.82 3.44 0.18
CA PRO A 104 4.34 4.72 0.60
C PRO A 104 5.03 5.37 -0.60
N GLU A 105 4.73 6.64 -0.85
CA GLU A 105 5.46 7.41 -1.84
C GLU A 105 6.97 7.25 -1.55
N PRO A 106 7.81 7.02 -2.57
CA PRO A 106 9.24 6.96 -2.35
C PRO A 106 9.67 8.23 -1.62
N LEU A 107 10.36 8.07 -0.50
CA LEU A 107 10.88 9.20 0.27
C LEU A 107 11.64 10.13 -0.71
N PRO A 108 11.43 11.45 -0.64
CA PRO A 108 12.23 12.37 -1.44
C PRO A 108 13.71 12.07 -1.20
N ALA A 109 14.47 11.92 -2.28
CA ALA A 109 15.88 11.57 -2.19
C ALA A 109 16.61 12.59 -1.30
N ASP A 110 17.45 12.10 -0.39
CA ASP A 110 18.27 12.96 0.46
C ASP A 110 19.26 13.73 -0.45
N PRO A 111 19.17 15.07 -0.52
CA PRO A 111 20.08 15.86 -1.37
C PRO A 111 21.55 15.58 -1.05
N LEU A 112 21.86 15.24 0.21
CA LEU A 112 23.20 14.84 0.62
C LEU A 112 23.64 13.53 -0.04
N GLN A 113 22.77 12.53 -0.06
CA GLN A 113 23.06 11.24 -0.68
C GLN A 113 23.28 11.41 -2.19
N GLN A 114 22.41 12.15 -2.87
CA GLN A 114 22.54 12.40 -4.31
C GLN A 114 23.85 13.14 -4.64
N ALA A 115 24.19 14.15 -3.86
CA ALA A 115 25.45 14.88 -4.02
C ALA A 115 26.68 13.96 -3.81
N GLN A 116 26.64 13.06 -2.82
CA GLN A 116 27.73 12.13 -2.56
C GLN A 116 27.88 11.08 -3.67
N GLU A 117 26.77 10.56 -4.19
CA GLU A 117 26.77 9.61 -5.31
C GLU A 117 27.36 10.23 -6.58
N GLU A 118 26.93 11.44 -6.93
CA GLU A 118 27.44 12.15 -8.11
C GLU A 118 28.92 12.53 -7.95
N LEU A 119 29.32 12.98 -6.75
CA LEU A 119 30.73 13.23 -6.43
C LEU A 119 31.58 11.96 -6.58
N ALA A 120 31.09 10.82 -6.09
CA ALA A 120 31.78 9.53 -6.24
C ALA A 120 31.91 9.12 -7.70
N ARG A 121 30.84 9.29 -8.49
CA ARG A 121 30.82 9.01 -9.94
C ARG A 121 31.86 9.85 -10.69
N LEU A 122 31.87 11.16 -10.47
CA LEU A 122 32.80 12.07 -11.16
C LEU A 122 34.26 11.85 -10.73
N ARG A 123 34.51 11.51 -9.46
CA ARG A 123 35.85 11.11 -8.99
C ARG A 123 36.33 9.85 -9.68
N SER A 124 35.49 8.83 -9.79
CA SER A 124 35.82 7.58 -10.48
C SER A 124 36.20 7.82 -11.95
N ILE A 125 35.46 8.69 -12.65
CA ILE A 125 35.78 9.10 -14.02
C ILE A 125 37.15 9.79 -14.08
N ALA A 126 37.40 10.74 -13.16
CA ALA A 126 38.67 11.45 -13.11
C ALA A 126 39.85 10.51 -12.85
N ASP A 127 39.73 9.59 -11.90
CA ASP A 127 40.80 8.64 -11.58
C ASP A 127 41.05 7.65 -12.74
N ALA A 128 39.99 7.20 -13.42
CA ALA A 128 40.10 6.35 -14.61
C ALA A 128 40.81 7.06 -15.79
N ALA A 129 40.61 8.37 -15.96
CA ALA A 129 41.29 9.15 -16.98
C ALA A 129 42.72 9.52 -16.60
N ILE A 130 42.98 9.80 -15.31
CA ILE A 130 44.30 10.16 -14.80
C ILE A 130 45.28 8.99 -14.87
N ALA A 131 44.84 7.77 -14.55
CA ALA A 131 45.71 6.60 -14.47
C ALA A 131 46.58 6.38 -15.74
N PRO A 132 46.02 6.21 -16.95
CA PRO A 132 46.82 5.98 -18.16
C PRO A 132 47.70 7.19 -18.54
N LEU A 133 47.20 8.42 -18.31
CA LEU A 133 47.97 9.64 -18.58
C LEU A 133 49.17 9.77 -17.63
N GLN A 134 49.01 9.34 -16.38
CA GLN A 134 50.09 9.32 -15.39
C GLN A 134 51.11 8.23 -15.75
N ASP A 135 50.66 7.04 -16.16
CA ASP A 135 51.55 5.96 -16.62
C ASP A 135 52.42 6.44 -17.81
N ALA A 136 51.83 7.11 -18.80
CA ALA A 136 52.56 7.67 -19.93
C ALA A 136 53.60 8.73 -19.51
N VAL A 137 53.28 9.56 -18.51
CA VAL A 137 54.23 10.55 -17.97
C VAL A 137 55.36 9.87 -17.21
N ASP A 138 55.04 8.86 -16.39
CA ASP A 138 56.00 8.13 -15.56
C ASP A 138 56.96 7.28 -16.43
N LEU A 139 56.51 6.84 -17.60
CA LEU A 139 57.32 6.16 -18.62
C LEU A 139 58.08 7.12 -19.56
N GLU A 140 57.93 8.43 -19.39
CA GLU A 140 58.48 9.48 -20.27
C GLU A 140 58.00 9.38 -21.75
N GLU A 141 56.86 8.71 -21.97
CA GLU A 141 56.24 8.51 -23.30
C GLU A 141 55.09 9.49 -23.59
N ALA A 142 54.69 10.28 -22.58
CA ALA A 142 53.57 11.22 -22.71
C ALA A 142 53.86 12.34 -23.72
N THR A 143 52.90 12.56 -24.61
CA THR A 143 52.85 13.72 -25.50
C THR A 143 52.56 15.01 -24.73
N GLU A 144 52.90 16.16 -25.31
CA GLU A 144 52.56 17.47 -24.74
C GLU A 144 51.05 17.64 -24.51
N ALA A 145 50.23 17.03 -25.37
CA ALA A 145 48.77 17.02 -25.26
C ALA A 145 48.30 16.20 -24.03
N GLU A 146 48.86 15.01 -23.80
CA GLU A 146 48.55 14.17 -22.64
C GLU A 146 49.00 14.84 -21.33
N ILE A 147 50.15 15.52 -21.32
CA ILE A 147 50.61 16.31 -20.18
C ILE A 147 49.65 17.46 -19.86
N ALA A 148 49.14 18.15 -20.89
CA ALA A 148 48.15 19.22 -20.72
C ALA A 148 46.83 18.65 -20.17
N LEU A 149 46.33 17.57 -20.77
CA LEU A 149 45.09 16.90 -20.36
C LEU A 149 45.18 16.35 -18.93
N LEU A 150 46.32 15.77 -18.53
CA LEU A 150 46.57 15.31 -17.16
C LEU A 150 46.48 16.45 -16.14
N LYS A 151 46.99 17.65 -16.48
CA LYS A 151 46.88 18.83 -15.62
C LYS A 151 45.42 19.27 -15.47
N GLU A 152 44.63 19.19 -16.53
CA GLU A 152 43.20 19.55 -16.48
C GLU A 152 42.39 18.56 -15.66
N TRP A 153 42.62 17.25 -15.82
CA TRP A 153 42.00 16.22 -14.98
C TRP A 153 42.38 16.36 -13.50
N LYS A 154 43.64 16.67 -13.19
CA LYS A 154 44.08 16.94 -11.81
C LYS A 154 43.39 18.18 -11.22
N ARG A 155 43.21 19.26 -12.00
CA ARG A 155 42.44 20.44 -11.58
C ARG A 155 40.97 20.10 -11.35
N PHE A 156 40.37 19.32 -12.24
CA PHE A 156 38.99 18.84 -12.12
C PHE A 156 38.80 18.03 -10.82
N ARG A 157 39.69 17.07 -10.53
CA ARG A 157 39.65 16.31 -9.27
C ARG A 157 39.80 17.17 -8.02
N VAL A 158 40.66 18.20 -8.06
CA VAL A 158 40.78 19.17 -6.97
C VAL A 158 39.49 19.99 -6.81
N ALA A 159 38.86 20.41 -7.90
CA ALA A 159 37.57 21.11 -7.86
C ALA A 159 36.47 20.23 -7.25
N LEU A 160 36.38 18.95 -7.63
CA LEU A 160 35.47 17.97 -7.02
C LEU A 160 35.67 17.86 -5.50
N ASN A 161 36.92 17.85 -5.03
CA ASN A 161 37.21 17.76 -3.60
C ASN A 161 36.79 19.00 -2.80
N ARG A 162 36.61 20.15 -3.45
CA ARG A 162 36.17 21.40 -2.84
C ARG A 162 34.66 21.63 -2.94
N LEU A 163 33.92 20.78 -3.65
CA LEU A 163 32.47 20.89 -3.76
C LEU A 163 31.74 20.94 -2.41
N PRO A 164 32.13 20.17 -1.37
CA PRO A 164 31.50 20.27 -0.04
C PRO A 164 31.74 21.61 0.68
N GLU A 165 32.71 22.41 0.23
CA GLU A 165 33.01 23.73 0.79
C GLU A 165 32.15 24.84 0.15
N GLN A 166 31.37 24.53 -0.89
CA GLN A 166 30.46 25.49 -1.51
C GLN A 166 29.29 25.82 -0.59
N SER A 167 28.87 27.08 -0.58
CA SER A 167 27.71 27.54 0.20
C SER A 167 26.39 26.88 -0.20
N GLY A 168 26.30 26.31 -1.40
CA GLY A 168 25.12 25.62 -1.92
C GLY A 168 25.09 24.12 -1.63
N TYR A 169 26.13 23.53 -1.04
CA TYR A 169 26.15 22.09 -0.77
C TYR A 169 25.16 21.69 0.34
N PRO A 170 24.43 20.56 0.19
CA PRO A 170 24.40 19.64 -0.95
C PRO A 170 23.28 19.93 -1.98
N ALA A 171 22.47 20.98 -1.76
CA ALA A 171 21.22 21.19 -2.51
C ALA A 171 21.38 21.90 -3.86
N ASN A 172 22.37 22.79 -4.00
CA ASN A 172 22.62 23.60 -5.19
C ASN A 172 24.13 23.67 -5.46
N ILE A 173 24.67 22.62 -6.06
CA ILE A 173 26.11 22.43 -6.28
C ILE A 173 26.47 22.90 -7.70
N GLU A 174 27.49 23.75 -7.81
CA GLU A 174 28.09 24.10 -9.09
C GLU A 174 29.16 23.06 -9.46
N TRP A 175 28.76 22.08 -10.28
CA TRP A 175 29.64 21.00 -10.71
C TRP A 175 30.67 21.47 -11.74
N PRO A 176 31.96 21.13 -11.59
CA PRO A 176 32.95 21.40 -12.61
C PRO A 176 32.66 20.55 -13.86
N ASN A 177 33.08 21.03 -15.04
CA ASN A 177 32.99 20.26 -16.27
C ASN A 177 34.22 19.36 -16.44
N PRO A 178 34.04 18.09 -16.85
CA PRO A 178 35.16 17.23 -17.19
C PRO A 178 35.91 17.78 -18.42
N PRO A 179 37.24 17.67 -18.47
CA PRO A 179 38.01 18.04 -19.65
C PRO A 179 37.76 17.04 -20.80
N LEU A 180 37.97 17.51 -22.04
CA LEU A 180 37.71 16.79 -23.29
C LEU A 180 39.00 16.24 -23.92
#